data_AF-A0A0D6N4I8-F1
#
_entry.id   AF-A0A0D6N4I8-F1
#
_cell.length_a   1.000
_cell.length_b   1.000
_cell.length_c   1.000
_cell.angle_alpha   90.00
_cell.angle_beta   90.00
_cell.angle_gamma   90.00
#
_symmetry.space_group_name_H-M   'P 1'
#
loop_
_entity.id
_entity.type
_entity.pdbx_description
1 polymer ?
#
loop_
_entity_poly.entity_id
_entity_poly.type
_entity_poly.pdbx_seq_one_letter_code
_entity_poly.pdbx_strand_id
1 'polypeptide(L)' 'MSLFVCLIIFGLDLMLVGIKLNDMSFPLFCVAFVVPALLMGGYVIQGVKQDNIEQA' A
#
# COMPACT_ATOMS: atom_id res chain seq x y z
N MET A 1 -9.39 -3.42 11.30
CA MET A 1 -9.70 -4.13 10.04
C MET A 1 -9.02 -3.52 8.81
N SER A 2 -8.91 -2.19 8.68
CA SER A 2 -8.33 -1.53 7.50
C SER A 2 -6.86 -1.94 7.18
N LEU A 3 -5.97 -1.94 8.19
CA LEU A 3 -4.55 -2.30 8.00
C LEU A 3 -4.33 -3.72 7.45
N PHE A 4 -5.22 -4.66 7.79
CA PHE A 4 -5.13 -6.04 7.34
C PHE A 4 -5.42 -6.16 5.84
N VAL A 5 -6.38 -5.37 5.34
CA VAL A 5 -6.70 -5.28 3.90
C VAL A 5 -5.53 -4.66 3.14
N CYS A 6 -4.91 -3.60 3.68
CA CYS A 6 -3.72 -3.00 3.08
C CYS A 6 -2.54 -3.98 3.00
N LEU A 7 -2.31 -4.78 4.04
CA LEU A 7 -1.26 -5.81 4.04
C LEU A 7 -1.53 -6.92 3.02
N ILE A 8 -2.78 -7.35 2.87
CA ILE A 8 -3.17 -8.34 1.85
C ILE A 8 -2.93 -7.79 0.44
N ILE A 9 -3.35 -6.56 0.17
CA ILE A 9 -3.14 -5.91 -1.14
C ILE A 9 -1.65 -5.77 -1.43
N PHE A 10 -0.86 -5.33 -0.44
CA PHE A 10 0.59 -5.19 -0.59
C PHE A 10 1.30 -6.52 -0.84
N GLY A 11 0.91 -7.59 -0.13
CA GLY A 11 1.44 -8.93 -0.34
C GLY A 11 1.09 -9.51 -1.71
N LEU A 12 -0.14 -9.29 -2.17
CA LEU A 12 -0.59 -9.71 -3.50
C LEU A 12 0.18 -8.99 -4.61
N ASP A 13 0.41 -7.69 -4.43
CA ASP A 13 1.16 -6.85 -5.37
C ASP A 13 2.64 -7.27 -5.47
N LEU A 14 3.27 -7.56 -4.31
CA LEU A 14 4.62 -8.15 -4.26
C LEU A 14 4.72 -9.51 -4.97
N MET A 15 3.72 -10.37 -4.82
CA MET A 15 3.68 -11.66 -5.53
C MET A 15 3.51 -11.47 -7.04
N LEU A 16 2.63 -10.56 -7.47
CA LEU A 16 2.40 -10.24 -8.88
C LEU A 16 3.63 -9.64 -9.55
N VAL A 17 4.33 -8.74 -8.86
CA VAL A 17 5.62 -8.22 -9.33
C VAL A 17 6.68 -9.33 -9.35
N GLY A 18 6.77 -10.12 -8.27
CA GLY A 18 7.66 -11.28 -8.17
C GLY A 18 7.56 -12.25 -9.35
N ILE A 19 6.33 -12.58 -9.76
CA ILE A 19 6.03 -13.55 -10.82
C ILE A 19 6.32 -12.98 -12.22
N LYS A 20 6.11 -11.67 -12.43
CA LYS A 20 6.25 -11.02 -13.74
C LYS A 20 7.48 -10.13 -13.90
N LEU A 21 8.43 -10.19 -12.96
CA LEU A 21 9.60 -9.30 -12.90
C LEU A 21 10.42 -9.22 -14.20
N ASN A 22 10.49 -10.30 -14.99
CA ASN A 22 11.20 -10.32 -16.27
C ASN A 22 10.41 -9.69 -17.45
N ASP A 23 9.08 -9.65 -17.37
CA ASP A 23 8.21 -9.13 -18.44
C ASP A 23 7.64 -7.74 -18.12
N MET A 24 7.94 -7.20 -16.93
CA MET A 24 7.34 -5.96 -16.44
C MET A 24 8.20 -4.76 -16.85
N SER A 25 7.58 -3.79 -17.54
CA SER A 25 8.26 -2.54 -17.86
C SER A 25 8.47 -1.70 -16.60
N PHE A 26 9.59 -0.97 -16.54
CA PHE A 26 9.95 -0.11 -15.40
C PHE A 26 8.82 0.83 -14.93
N PRO A 27 7.99 1.43 -15.80
CA PRO A 27 6.84 2.23 -15.36
C PRO A 27 5.78 1.42 -14.59
N LEU A 28 5.50 0.18 -15.03
CA LEU A 28 4.55 -0.70 -14.35
C LEU A 28 5.05 -1.09 -12.96
N PHE A 29 6.35 -1.36 -12.84
CA PHE A 29 7.00 -1.62 -11.55
C PHE A 29 6.83 -0.44 -10.57
N CYS A 30 7.07 0.79 -11.05
CA CYS A 30 6.89 1.99 -10.22
C CYS A 30 5.44 2.15 -9.76
N VAL A 31 4.45 1.92 -10.63
CA VAL A 31 3.04 2.04 -10.24
C VAL A 31 2.64 0.98 -9.21
N ALA A 32 3.07 -0.26 -9.42
CA ALA A 32 2.83 -1.38 -8.50
C ALA A 32 3.37 -1.05 -7.09
N PHE A 33 4.58 -0.52 -6.96
CA PHE A 33 5.13 -0.19 -5.63
C PHE A 33 4.66 1.15 -5.04
N VAL A 34 4.52 2.20 -5.85
CA VAL A 34 4.26 3.56 -5.35
C VAL A 34 2.80 3.74 -4.94
N VAL A 35 1.85 3.14 -5.66
CA VAL A 35 0.42 3.32 -5.38
C VAL A 35 0.01 2.71 -4.02
N PRO A 36 0.36 1.46 -3.69
CA PRO A 36 0.10 0.89 -2.37
C PRO A 36 0.82 1.61 -1.24
N ALA A 37 2.05 2.10 -1.48
CA ALA A 37 2.79 2.89 -0.49
C ALA A 37 2.07 4.20 -0.16
N LEU A 38 1.54 4.90 -1.17
CA LEU A 38 0.74 6.11 -0.99
C LEU A 38 -0.58 5.83 -0.26
N LEU A 39 -1.26 4.73 -0.62
CA LEU A 39 -2.50 4.33 0.05
C LEU A 39 -2.26 3.98 1.52
N MET A 40 -1.18 3.25 1.85
CA MET A 40 -0.81 2.96 3.23
C MET A 40 -0.42 4.23 3.99
N GLY A 41 0.39 5.12 3.39
CA GLY A 41 0.75 6.40 4.01
C GLY A 41 -0.47 7.26 4.31
N GLY A 42 -1.41 7.35 3.38
CA GLY A 42 -2.68 8.06 3.58
C GLY A 42 -3.53 7.46 4.70
N TYR A 43 -3.65 6.13 4.75
CA TYR A 43 -4.38 5.43 5.81
C TYR A 43 -3.78 5.64 7.19
N VAL A 44 -2.44 5.61 7.31
CA VAL A 44 -1.75 5.88 8.58
C VAL A 44 -2.00 7.32 9.03
N ILE A 45 -1.88 8.30 8.13
CA ILE A 45 -2.12 9.71 8.46
C ILE A 45 -3.58 9.93 8.90
N GLN A 46 -4.54 9.30 8.24
CA GLN A 46 -5.95 9.39 8.63
C GLN A 46 -6.21 8.75 10.00
N GLY A 47 -5.63 7.57 10.27
CA GLY A 47 -5.74 6.92 11.58
C GLY A 47 -5.14 7.78 12.69
N VAL A 48 -3.94 8.33 12.48
CA VAL A 48 -3.29 9.24 13.45
C VAL A 48 -4.13 10.49 13.69
N LYS A 49 -4.76 11.05 12.65
CA LYS A 49 -5.66 12.20 12.81
C LYS A 49 -6.91 11.85 13.63
N GLN A 50 -7.48 10.65 13.44
CA GLN A 50 -8.65 10.21 14.23
C GLN A 50 -8.27 10.00 15.70
N ASP A 51 -7.14 9.34 15.98
CA ASP A 51 -6.68 9.11 17.35
C ASP A 51 -6.44 10.42 18.13
N ASN A 52 -5.89 11.45 17.46
CA ASN A 52 -5.67 12.76 18.08
C ASN A 52 -6.98 13.54 18.35
N ILE A 53 -8.05 13.29 17.59
CA ILE A 53 -9.36 13.91 17.82
C ILE A 53 -10.11 13.20 18.95
N GLU A 54 -9.95 11.87 19.08
CA GLU A 54 -10.62 11.07 20.12
C GLU A 54 -9.99 11.26 21.52
N GLN A 55 -8.74 11.76 21.59
CA GLN A 55 -8.01 12.04 22.84
C GLN A 55 -8.19 13.47 23.38
N ALA A 56 -8.89 14.36 22.66
CA ALA A 56 -9.12 15.77 23.04
C ALA A 56 -10.51 15.97 23.66
#